data_AF-A0A2V9G6C9-F1
#
_entry.id   AF-A0A2V9G6C9-F1
#
_cell.length_a   1.000
_cell.length_b   1.000
_cell.length_c   1.000
_cell.angle_alpha   90.00
_cell.angle_beta   90.00
_cell.angle_gamma   90.00
#
_symmetry.space_group_name_H-M   'P 1'
#
loop_
_entity.id
_entity.type
_entity.pdbx_description
1 polymer ?
#
loop_
_entity_poly.entity_id
_entity_poly.type
_entity_poly.pdbx_seq_one_letter_code
_entity_poly.pdbx_strand_id
1 'polypeptide(L)'
;PFTISQNFSPELNPLGPEMRSCTGTNFKSCIPTIDNPFPPIAPVMPLNTLDLNAANPSVIGHAFNNRTPYMESWNLDVERQLGTNTVAEIAYAGSRGIHLMFCYNANEIQPGAGSQASRRLIQALS
;
A
#
# COMPACT_ATOMS: atom_id res chain seq x y z
N PRO A 1 9.68 19.26 -8.63
CA PRO A 1 8.39 19.05 -7.94
C PRO A 1 7.37 18.39 -8.87
N PHE A 2 7.38 17.06 -8.95
CA PHE A 2 6.38 16.30 -9.71
C PHE A 2 5.42 15.65 -8.72
N THR A 3 4.22 16.21 -8.60
CA THR A 3 3.12 15.52 -7.91
C THR A 3 2.63 14.43 -8.85
N ILE A 4 3.11 13.20 -8.67
CA ILE A 4 2.53 12.04 -9.34
C ILE A 4 1.22 11.74 -8.61
N SER A 5 0.14 12.31 -9.13
CA SER A 5 -1.21 11.89 -8.80
C SER A 5 -1.43 10.55 -9.51
N GLN A 6 -1.18 9.43 -8.82
CA GLN A 6 -1.56 8.14 -9.36
C GLN A 6 -3.06 7.96 -9.14
N ASN A 7 -3.75 7.57 -10.22
CA ASN A 7 -5.10 7.10 -10.11
C ASN A 7 -5.02 5.72 -9.45
N PHE A 8 -5.37 5.64 -8.17
CA PHE A 8 -5.45 4.40 -7.43
C PHE A 8 -6.87 3.87 -7.57
N SER A 9 -7.04 2.90 -8.46
CA SER A 9 -8.08 1.92 -8.26
C SER A 9 -7.46 0.87 -7.34
N PRO A 10 -7.97 0.63 -6.12
CA PRO A 10 -7.58 -0.59 -5.43
C PRO A 10 -7.82 -1.76 -6.39
N GLU A 11 -6.93 -2.77 -6.40
CA GLU A 11 -7.32 -4.08 -6.91
C GLU A 11 -8.33 -4.68 -5.93
N LEU A 12 -9.53 -4.10 -5.86
CA LEU A 12 -10.69 -4.95 -5.81
C LEU A 12 -10.50 -5.78 -7.06
N ASN A 13 -10.15 -7.07 -6.92
CA ASN A 13 -10.20 -8.05 -7.99
C ASN A 13 -11.47 -7.71 -8.77
N PRO A 14 -11.39 -6.97 -9.90
CA PRO A 14 -12.48 -6.12 -10.32
C PRO A 14 -13.48 -7.10 -10.85
N LEU A 15 -14.42 -7.40 -9.95
CA LEU A 15 -15.39 -8.42 -10.16
C LEU A 15 -16.05 -8.05 -11.49
N GLY A 16 -16.14 -8.99 -12.42
CA GLY A 16 -16.63 -8.73 -13.78
C GLY A 16 -17.94 -7.92 -13.73
N PRO A 17 -18.39 -7.29 -14.83
CA PRO A 17 -19.57 -6.42 -14.83
C PRO A 17 -20.82 -7.02 -14.14
N GLU A 18 -20.91 -8.36 -14.11
CA GLU A 18 -21.86 -9.18 -13.35
C GLU A 18 -21.89 -9.00 -11.82
N MET A 19 -20.79 -8.60 -11.20
CA MET A 19 -20.61 -8.51 -9.74
C MET A 19 -20.65 -7.08 -9.20
N ARG A 20 -20.79 -6.09 -10.08
CA ARG A 20 -20.91 -4.67 -9.71
C ARG A 20 -22.29 -4.31 -9.13
N SER A 21 -23.29 -5.18 -9.28
CA SER A 21 -24.63 -5.00 -8.73
C SER A 21 -25.31 -6.33 -8.46
N CYS A 22 -25.42 -6.68 -7.18
CA CYS A 22 -26.19 -7.84 -6.74
C CYS A 22 -27.66 -7.49 -6.57
N THR A 23 -28.50 -7.99 -7.48
CA THR A 23 -29.96 -7.99 -7.33
C THR A 23 -30.46 -9.42 -7.09
N GLY A 24 -31.71 -9.57 -6.66
CA GLY A 24 -32.30 -10.89 -6.39
C GLY A 24 -32.25 -11.86 -7.57
N THR A 25 -32.09 -11.37 -8.80
CA THR A 25 -32.02 -12.19 -10.03
C THR A 25 -30.61 -12.52 -10.48
N ASN A 26 -29.58 -11.79 -10.04
CA ASN A 26 -28.17 -11.97 -10.47
C ASN A 26 -27.26 -12.48 -9.35
N PHE A 27 -27.82 -12.86 -8.19
CA PHE A 27 -27.08 -13.26 -6.99
C PHE A 27 -25.99 -14.34 -7.21
N LYS A 28 -26.24 -15.33 -8.08
CA LYS A 28 -25.29 -16.41 -8.39
C LYS A 28 -24.13 -16.00 -9.30
N SER A 29 -24.31 -14.95 -10.08
CA SER A 29 -23.29 -14.41 -11.01
C SER A 29 -22.55 -13.22 -10.39
N CYS A 30 -23.16 -12.56 -9.40
CA CYS A 30 -22.60 -11.39 -8.74
C CYS A 30 -21.78 -11.67 -7.47
N ILE A 31 -21.69 -12.92 -7.00
CA ILE A 31 -20.90 -13.33 -5.82
C ILE A 31 -19.90 -14.42 -6.22
N PRO A 32 -18.62 -14.34 -5.80
CA PRO A 32 -17.65 -15.40 -6.09
C PRO A 32 -18.11 -16.70 -5.45
N THR A 33 -18.24 -17.75 -6.26
CA THR A 33 -18.56 -19.09 -5.77
C THR A 33 -17.28 -19.90 -5.61
N ILE A 34 -17.35 -21.02 -4.88
CA ILE A 34 -16.18 -21.89 -4.73
C ILE A 34 -15.72 -22.52 -6.06
N ASP A 35 -16.63 -22.65 -7.03
CA ASP A 35 -16.33 -23.18 -8.37
C ASP A 35 -15.65 -22.14 -9.28
N ASN A 36 -15.77 -20.85 -8.95
CA ASN A 36 -15.08 -19.76 -9.65
C ASN A 36 -14.70 -18.64 -8.65
N PRO A 37 -13.71 -18.90 -7.77
CA PRO A 37 -13.37 -17.98 -6.68
C PRO A 37 -12.63 -16.73 -7.17
N PHE A 38 -12.05 -16.78 -8.37
CA PHE A 38 -11.30 -15.69 -8.99
C PHE A 38 -11.70 -15.56 -10.47
N PRO A 39 -12.78 -14.83 -10.78
CA PRO A 39 -13.18 -14.59 -12.16
C PRO A 39 -12.07 -13.84 -12.94
N PRO A 40 -12.09 -13.91 -14.28
CA PRO A 40 -11.10 -13.21 -15.11
C PRO A 40 -11.02 -11.72 -14.80
N ILE A 41 -9.81 -11.19 -14.69
CA ILE A 41 -9.57 -9.77 -14.43
C ILE A 41 -10.06 -8.96 -15.66
N ALA A 42 -11.02 -8.07 -15.44
CA ALA A 42 -11.48 -7.11 -16.45
C ALA A 42 -10.81 -5.74 -16.22
N PRO A 43 -9.92 -5.27 -17.11
CA PRO A 43 -9.34 -3.93 -16.99
C PRO A 43 -10.41 -2.86 -17.22
N VAL A 44 -10.60 -1.96 -16.26
CA VAL A 44 -11.49 -0.80 -16.39
C VAL A 44 -10.70 0.32 -17.07
N MET A 45 -11.03 0.60 -18.34
CA MET A 45 -10.41 1.67 -19.15
C MET A 45 -11.49 2.64 -19.64
N PRO A 46 -11.86 3.65 -18.83
CA PRO A 46 -12.87 4.63 -19.23
C PRO A 46 -12.37 5.46 -20.42
N LEU A 47 -13.13 5.48 -21.52
CA LEU A 47 -12.82 6.27 -22.72
C LEU A 47 -13.57 7.61 -22.75
N ASN A 48 -14.50 7.82 -21.83
CA ASN A 48 -15.29 9.03 -21.71
C ASN A 48 -15.55 9.40 -20.23
N THR A 49 -16.01 10.63 -20.00
CA THR A 49 -16.26 11.17 -18.66
C THR A 49 -17.38 10.43 -17.92
N LEU A 50 -18.38 9.90 -18.63
CA LEU A 50 -19.48 9.16 -18.01
C LEU A 50 -18.98 7.84 -17.40
N ASP A 51 -18.18 7.09 -18.16
CA ASP A 51 -17.56 5.85 -17.70
C ASP A 51 -16.56 6.11 -16.57
N LEU A 52 -15.84 7.23 -16.63
CA LEU A 52 -14.89 7.62 -15.59
C LEU A 52 -15.61 7.93 -14.26
N ASN A 53 -16.69 8.71 -14.32
CA ASN A 53 -17.51 9.01 -13.15
C ASN A 53 -18.16 7.75 -12.58
N ALA A 54 -18.64 6.85 -13.44
CA ALA A 54 -19.19 5.58 -12.99
C ALA A 54 -18.12 4.70 -12.32
N ALA A 55 -16.90 4.67 -12.85
CA ALA A 55 -15.78 3.90 -12.27
C ALA A 55 -15.33 4.42 -10.90
N ASN A 56 -15.65 5.68 -10.56
CA ASN A 56 -15.34 6.35 -9.28
C ASN A 56 -13.88 6.09 -8.82
N PRO A 57 -12.87 6.44 -9.63
CA PRO A 57 -11.49 6.16 -9.28
C PRO A 57 -11.03 7.07 -8.15
N SER A 58 -10.21 6.53 -7.23
CA SER A 58 -9.60 7.33 -6.16
C SER A 58 -8.26 7.86 -6.62
N VAL A 59 -7.96 9.11 -6.31
CA VAL A 59 -6.63 9.68 -6.53
C VAL A 59 -5.89 9.67 -5.21
N ILE A 60 -4.73 9.02 -5.18
CA ILE A 60 -3.81 9.12 -4.05
C ILE A 60 -2.67 10.05 -4.45
N GLY A 61 -2.49 11.10 -3.66
CA GLY A 61 -1.42 12.07 -3.80
C GLY A 61 -0.57 12.13 -2.54
N HIS A 62 0.70 12.48 -2.72
CA HIS A 62 1.57 12.79 -1.58
C HIS A 62 1.21 14.17 -1.00
N ALA A 63 1.29 14.29 0.32
CA ALA A 63 1.18 15.59 0.98
C ALA A 63 2.32 16.51 0.53
N PHE A 64 2.04 17.81 0.38
CA PHE A 64 3.03 18.79 -0.09
C PHE A 64 4.23 18.97 0.85
N ASN A 65 4.09 18.62 2.13
CA ASN A 65 5.15 18.65 3.13
C ASN A 65 5.97 17.35 3.18
N ASN A 66 5.70 16.37 2.30
CA ASN A 66 6.45 15.13 2.26
C ASN A 66 7.88 15.40 1.77
N ARG A 67 8.87 15.08 2.61
CA ARG A 67 10.29 15.29 2.31
C ARG A 67 10.88 14.03 1.66
N THR A 68 11.93 14.20 0.86
CA THR A 68 12.59 13.05 0.22
C THR A 68 13.15 12.10 1.28
N PRO A 69 12.84 10.79 1.22
CA PRO A 69 13.40 9.79 2.10
C PRO A 69 14.90 9.62 1.85
N TYR A 70 15.69 9.45 2.90
CA TYR A 70 17.12 9.17 2.77
C TYR A 70 17.65 8.31 3.93
N MET A 71 18.83 7.75 3.73
CA MET A 71 19.53 6.89 4.68
C MET A 71 20.87 7.52 5.04
N GLU A 72 21.14 7.63 6.34
CA GLU A 72 22.42 8.03 6.89
C GLU A 72 23.15 6.79 7.39
N SER A 73 24.45 6.71 7.12
CA SER A 73 25.32 5.66 7.62
C SER A 73 26.60 6.29 8.19
N TRP A 74 27.03 5.81 9.35
CA TRP A 74 28.24 6.26 10.01
C TRP A 74 29.13 5.08 10.33
N ASN A 75 30.42 5.24 10.06
CA ASN A 75 31.46 4.32 10.49
C ASN A 75 32.56 5.16 11.15
N LEU A 76 32.90 4.82 12.38
CA LEU A 76 33.98 5.43 13.14
C LEU A 76 34.92 4.31 13.56
N ASP A 77 36.19 4.51 13.29
CA ASP A 77 37.22 3.56 13.68
C ASP A 77 38.38 4.30 14.34
N VAL A 78 38.86 3.76 15.46
CA VAL A 78 40.00 4.29 16.18
C VAL A 78 40.96 3.16 16.51
N GLU A 79 42.14 3.24 15.91
CA GLU A 79 43.24 2.31 16.15
C GLU A 79 44.32 2.95 17.02
N ARG A 80 44.89 2.16 17.93
CA ARG A 80 46.06 2.55 18.71
C ARG A 80 47.03 1.38 18.84
N GLN A 81 48.27 1.59 18.42
CA GLN A 81 49.37 0.69 18.71
C GLN A 81 49.72 0.73 20.21
N LEU A 82 49.70 -0.43 20.87
CA LEU A 82 49.97 -0.60 22.31
C LEU A 82 51.39 -1.12 22.62
N GLY A 83 52.13 -1.53 21.59
CA GLY A 83 53.50 -2.04 21.69
C GLY A 83 54.07 -2.34 20.30
N THR A 84 55.20 -3.03 20.20
CA THR A 84 55.87 -3.25 18.90
C THR A 84 55.04 -4.10 17.92
N ASN A 85 54.22 -5.01 18.44
CA ASN A 85 53.53 -6.04 17.64
C ASN A 85 52.02 -6.13 17.93
N THR A 86 51.39 -5.09 18.49
CA THR A 86 49.96 -5.15 18.90
C THR A 86 49.24 -3.82 18.67
N VAL A 87 48.05 -3.91 18.08
CA VAL A 87 47.12 -2.79 17.84
C VAL A 87 45.80 -3.11 18.54
N ALA A 88 45.25 -2.11 19.23
CA ALA A 88 43.88 -2.13 19.71
C ALA A 88 43.02 -1.27 18.79
N GLU A 89 41.82 -1.76 18.49
CA GLU A 89 40.86 -1.13 17.58
C GLU A 89 39.52 -1.00 18.30
N ILE A 90 38.87 0.13 18.11
CA ILE A 90 37.48 0.35 18.53
C ILE A 90 36.72 0.87 17.31
N ALA A 91 35.84 0.02 16.80
CA ALA A 91 34.97 0.32 15.66
C ALA A 91 33.53 0.55 16.12
N TYR A 92 32.86 1.53 15.51
CA TYR A 92 31.43 1.80 15.66
C TYR A 92 30.78 1.98 14.29
N ALA A 93 29.71 1.21 14.03
CA ALA A 93 28.90 1.32 12.84
C ALA A 93 27.44 1.61 13.22
N GLY A 94 26.81 2.58 12.54
CA GLY A 94 25.43 2.96 12.78
C GLY A 94 24.71 3.37 11.50
N SER A 95 23.38 3.26 11.50
CA SER A 95 22.54 3.71 10.40
C SER A 95 21.24 4.32 10.88
N ARG A 96 20.67 5.24 10.08
CA ARG A 96 19.40 5.90 10.37
C ARG A 96 18.63 6.18 9.08
N GLY A 97 17.37 5.76 9.03
CA GLY A 97 16.44 6.18 7.99
C GLY A 97 15.69 7.46 8.41
N ILE A 98 15.59 8.44 7.51
CA ILE A 98 14.91 9.71 7.76
C ILE A 98 13.89 9.99 6.65
N HIS A 99 12.73 10.54 7.04
CA HIS A 99 11.58 10.83 6.17
C HIS A 99 11.13 9.62 5.33
N LEU A 100 11.23 8.41 5.90
CA LEU A 100 10.77 7.20 5.23
C LEU A 100 9.29 7.33 4.86
N MET A 101 8.96 6.92 3.64
CA MET A 101 7.60 6.96 3.17
C MET A 101 6.76 5.91 3.90
N PHE A 102 5.64 6.34 4.46
CA PHE A 102 4.67 5.47 5.10
C PHE A 102 3.35 5.57 4.33
N CYS A 103 2.85 4.43 3.88
CA CYS A 103 1.54 4.32 3.26
C CYS A 103 0.57 3.78 4.30
N TYR A 104 -0.53 4.49 4.52
CA TYR A 104 -1.60 4.05 5.42
C TYR A 104 -2.78 3.55 4.61
N ASN A 105 -3.20 2.32 4.87
CA ASN A 105 -4.45 1.80 4.34
C ASN A 105 -5.48 1.74 5.48
N ALA A 106 -6.51 2.59 5.41
CA ALA A 106 -7.56 2.67 6.42
C ALA A 106 -8.40 1.38 6.54
N ASN A 107 -8.35 0.53 5.51
CA ASN A 107 -9.03 -0.76 5.46
C ASN A 107 -8.11 -1.93 5.80
N GLU A 108 -6.86 -1.69 6.18
CA GLU A 108 -5.93 -2.74 6.58
C GLU A 108 -6.35 -3.35 7.92
N ILE A 109 -6.38 -4.68 7.97
CA ILE A 109 -6.71 -5.42 9.18
C ILE A 109 -5.47 -5.42 10.08
N GLN A 110 -5.59 -4.88 11.29
CA GLN A 110 -4.51 -4.93 12.27
C GLN A 110 -4.17 -6.40 12.63
N PRO A 111 -2.89 -6.80 12.58
CA PRO A 111 -2.48 -8.12 13.03
C PRO A 111 -2.76 -8.30 14.53
N GLY A 112 -3.43 -9.40 14.91
CA GLY A 112 -3.71 -9.73 16.30
C GLY A 112 -5.08 -10.35 16.54
N ALA A 113 -5.35 -10.69 17.81
CA ALA A 113 -6.69 -11.09 18.24
C ALA A 113 -7.62 -9.87 18.17
N GLY A 114 -8.82 -10.06 17.59
CA GLY A 114 -9.78 -8.98 17.42
C GLY A 114 -11.15 -9.51 17.00
N SER A 115 -12.18 -8.70 17.18
CA SER A 115 -13.55 -9.07 16.79
C SER A 115 -13.71 -9.02 15.27
N GLN A 116 -14.68 -9.78 14.73
CA GLN A 116 -15.04 -9.73 13.30
C GLN A 116 -15.41 -8.31 12.85
N ALA A 117 -16.01 -7.51 13.74
CA ALA A 117 -16.35 -6.12 13.45
C ALA A 117 -15.11 -5.25 13.20
N SER A 118 -14.01 -5.50 13.92
CA SER A 118 -12.72 -4.80 13.72
C SER A 118 -12.04 -5.15 12.38
N ARG A 119 -12.50 -6.21 11.70
CA ARG A 119 -11.99 -6.66 10.41
C ARG A 119 -12.88 -6.23 9.25
N ARG A 120 -13.98 -5.51 9.53
CA ARG A 120 -14.92 -5.07 8.51
C ARG A 120 -14.40 -3.79 7.86
N LEU A 121 -14.41 -3.77 6.54
CA LEU A 121 -14.05 -2.61 5.73
C LEU A 121 -14.97 -1.42 6.06
N ILE A 122 -14.39 -0.22 6.02
CA ILE A 122 -15.15 1.03 6.13
C ILE A 122 -16.10 1.11 4.92
N GLN A 123 -17.38 1.33 5.18
CA GLN A 123 -18.40 1.41 4.15
C GLN A 123 -18.36 2.80 3.51
N ALA A 124 -18.64 2.90 2.21
CA ALA A 124 -18.75 4.18 1.53
C ALA A 124 -19.88 5.02 2.15
N LEU A 125 -19.68 6.35 2.25
CA LEU A 125 -20.78 7.25 2.57
C LEU A 125 -21.77 7.25 1.39
N SER A 126 -23.05 7.08 1.72
CA SER A 126 -24.20 7.13 0.81
C SER A 126 -24.48 8.54 0.29
#